data_AF-A0A2D7A349-F1
#
_entry.id   AF-A0A2D7A349-F1
#
_cell.length_a   1.000
_cell.length_b   1.000
_cell.length_c   1.000
_cell.angle_alpha   90.00
_cell.angle_beta   90.00
_cell.angle_gamma   90.00
#
_symmetry.space_group_name_H-M   'P 1'
#
loop_
_entity.id
_entity.type
_entity.pdbx_description
1 polymer ?
#
loop_
_entity_poly.entity_id
_entity_poly.type
_entity_poly.pdbx_seq_one_letter_code
_entity_poly.pdbx_strand_id
1 'polypeptide(L)'
;MKEINLIVDGLSNNQKLQRAYSLINSGEDYSFIRQSLRAIVFLSKTKIELFSSCDIWQLLDNSNISANNPRSMGVVIKLAHKNGLIQRTDGYRPSRRKQANQRPVRIWRFVK
;
A
#
# COMPACT_ATOMS: atom_id res chain seq x y z
N MET A 1 -7.09 -31.99 6.33
CA MET A 1 -6.70 -30.58 6.21
C MET A 1 -6.75 -29.95 7.59
N LYS A 2 -5.63 -29.45 8.13
CA LYS A 2 -5.61 -28.79 9.44
C LYS A 2 -5.88 -27.30 9.26
N GLU A 3 -6.96 -26.81 9.86
CA GLU A 3 -7.17 -25.38 10.09
C GLU A 3 -6.03 -24.83 10.95
N ILE A 4 -5.32 -23.83 10.43
CA ILE A 4 -4.28 -23.13 11.18
C ILE A 4 -4.93 -21.90 11.83
N ASN A 5 -5.60 -22.12 12.95
CA ASN A 5 -5.99 -21.05 13.87
C ASN A 5 -4.73 -20.52 14.58
N LEU A 6 -4.07 -19.53 13.98
CA LEU A 6 -2.89 -18.88 14.58
C LEU A 6 -3.27 -17.53 15.20
N ILE A 7 -3.58 -17.61 16.49
CA ILE A 7 -3.75 -16.56 17.49
C ILE A 7 -2.91 -15.31 17.18
N VAL A 8 -3.58 -14.20 16.85
CA VAL A 8 -2.96 -12.92 16.45
C VAL A 8 -2.80 -11.95 17.65
N ASP A 9 -3.42 -12.28 18.78
CA ASP A 9 -3.63 -11.35 19.89
C ASP A 9 -2.38 -11.09 20.77
N GLY A 10 -1.29 -11.85 20.56
CA GLY A 10 -0.04 -11.71 21.35
C GLY A 10 1.16 -11.09 20.61
N LEU A 11 1.04 -10.71 19.34
CA LEU A 11 2.20 -10.27 18.55
C LEU A 11 2.52 -8.77 18.75
N SER A 12 3.81 -8.46 18.90
CA SER A 12 4.31 -7.08 18.86
C SER A 12 4.08 -6.45 17.48
N ASN A 13 4.02 -5.11 17.40
CA ASN A 13 3.82 -4.40 16.14
C ASN A 13 4.87 -4.77 15.06
N ASN A 14 6.11 -5.03 15.49
CA ASN A 14 7.17 -5.46 14.59
C ASN A 14 6.92 -6.89 14.07
N GLN A 15 6.50 -7.82 14.93
CA GLN A 15 6.15 -9.18 14.51
C GLN A 15 4.93 -9.22 13.60
N LYS A 16 3.92 -8.37 13.84
CA LYS A 16 2.77 -8.19 12.94
C LYS A 16 3.21 -7.68 11.56
N LEU A 17 4.16 -6.76 11.52
CA LEU A 17 4.77 -6.27 10.26
C LEU A 17 5.57 -7.35 9.55
N GLN A 18 6.43 -8.09 10.26
CA GLN A 18 7.23 -9.18 9.69
C GLN A 18 6.36 -10.30 9.12
N ARG A 19 5.30 -10.66 9.84
CA ARG A 19 4.32 -11.64 9.36
C ARG A 19 3.57 -11.11 8.13
N ALA A 20 3.20 -9.82 8.09
CA ALA A 20 2.64 -9.22 6.89
C ALA A 20 3.63 -9.27 5.70
N TYR A 21 4.92 -9.00 5.92
CA TYR A 21 5.94 -9.17 4.87
C TYR A 21 6.08 -10.63 4.41
N SER A 22 6.03 -11.59 5.34
CA SER A 22 6.08 -13.02 5.01
C SER A 22 4.87 -13.49 4.22
N LEU A 23 3.66 -13.00 4.55
CA LEU A 23 2.43 -13.32 3.83
C LEU A 23 2.37 -12.64 2.45
N ILE A 24 2.98 -11.46 2.34
CA ILE A 24 3.19 -10.78 1.06
C ILE A 24 4.12 -11.59 0.14
N ASN A 25 5.17 -12.18 0.73
CA ASN A 25 6.07 -13.08 0.02
C ASN A 25 5.48 -14.49 -0.21
N SER A 26 4.41 -14.87 0.50
CA SER A 26 3.74 -16.17 0.31
C SER A 26 2.72 -16.18 -0.85
N GLY A 27 2.68 -15.13 -1.67
CA GLY A 27 1.96 -15.10 -2.95
C GLY A 27 0.56 -14.49 -2.92
N GLU A 28 -0.10 -14.42 -1.76
CA GLU A 28 -1.51 -14.01 -1.67
C GLU A 28 -1.77 -12.56 -2.12
N ASP A 29 -0.88 -11.61 -1.80
CA ASP A 29 -1.00 -10.22 -2.23
C ASP A 29 0.07 -9.80 -3.26
N TYR A 30 0.85 -10.75 -3.78
CA TYR A 30 1.92 -10.46 -4.72
C TYR A 30 1.39 -9.77 -5.99
N SER A 31 0.29 -10.28 -6.55
CA SER A 31 -0.37 -9.67 -7.71
C SER A 31 -0.82 -8.24 -7.42
N PHE A 32 -1.48 -8.02 -6.28
CA PHE A 32 -1.90 -6.69 -5.84
C PHE A 32 -0.72 -5.72 -5.74
N ILE A 33 0.38 -6.13 -5.12
CA ILE A 33 1.58 -5.29 -4.96
C ILE A 33 2.18 -4.94 -6.32
N ARG A 34 2.31 -5.93 -7.22
CA ARG A 34 2.84 -5.72 -8.56
C ARG A 34 1.97 -4.73 -9.34
N GLN A 35 0.65 -4.88 -9.32
CA GLN A 35 -0.25 -3.96 -10.03
C GLN A 35 -0.24 -2.57 -9.39
N SER A 36 -0.12 -2.47 -8.07
CA SER A 36 0.00 -1.19 -7.36
C SER A 36 1.29 -0.43 -7.75
N LEU A 37 2.42 -1.14 -7.88
CA LEU A 37 3.66 -0.53 -8.37
C LEU A 37 3.52 -0.04 -9.81
N ARG A 38 2.82 -0.78 -10.68
CA ARG A 38 2.49 -0.32 -12.04
C ARG A 38 1.58 0.91 -12.02
N ALA A 39 0.62 0.98 -11.10
CA ALA A 39 -0.23 2.16 -10.92
C ALA A 39 0.58 3.40 -10.49
N ILE A 40 1.59 3.25 -9.63
CA ILE A 40 2.52 4.34 -9.27
C ILE A 40 3.28 4.83 -10.51
N VAL A 41 3.81 3.93 -11.33
CA VAL A 41 4.51 4.29 -12.58
C VAL A 41 3.56 4.93 -13.61
N PHE A 42 2.31 4.51 -13.65
CA PHE A 42 1.30 5.15 -14.49
C PHE A 42 1.00 6.58 -13.99
N LEU A 43 0.78 6.76 -12.69
CA LEU A 43 0.52 8.08 -12.10
C LEU A 43 1.69 9.03 -12.29
N SER A 44 2.94 8.57 -12.22
CA SER A 44 4.12 9.42 -12.41
C SER A 44 4.24 10.00 -13.82
N LYS A 45 3.61 9.36 -14.82
CA LYS A 45 3.54 9.84 -16.21
C LYS A 45 2.46 10.90 -16.44
N THR A 46 1.58 11.12 -15.45
CA THR A 46 0.56 12.17 -15.53
C THR A 46 1.14 13.53 -15.16
N LYS A 47 0.35 14.61 -15.30
CA LYS A 47 0.76 15.96 -14.86
C LYS A 47 0.75 16.16 -13.33
N ILE A 48 0.49 15.10 -12.56
CA ILE A 48 0.42 15.14 -11.10
C ILE A 48 1.82 15.05 -10.51
N GLU A 49 2.20 16.01 -9.67
CA GLU A 49 3.47 15.98 -8.94
C GLU A 49 3.35 15.28 -7.57
N LEU A 50 2.22 15.48 -6.90
CA LEU A 50 1.95 15.03 -5.53
C LEU A 50 0.78 14.05 -5.49
N PHE A 51 0.94 12.96 -4.76
CA PHE A 51 -0.10 11.94 -4.62
C PHE A 51 -0.10 11.32 -3.21
N SER A 52 -1.03 10.43 -2.94
CA SER A 52 -1.16 9.67 -1.71
C SER A 52 -1.55 8.22 -2.03
N SER A 53 -1.53 7.36 -1.02
CA SER A 53 -2.04 5.98 -1.20
C SER A 53 -3.51 5.94 -1.66
N CYS A 54 -4.32 6.97 -1.40
CA CYS A 54 -5.69 7.05 -1.90
C CYS A 54 -5.78 7.15 -3.42
N ASP A 55 -4.79 7.72 -4.12
CA ASP A 55 -4.79 7.79 -5.58
C ASP A 55 -4.50 6.41 -6.18
N ILE A 56 -3.59 5.65 -5.56
CA ILE A 56 -3.32 4.26 -5.95
C ILE A 56 -4.57 3.41 -5.74
N TRP A 57 -5.18 3.48 -4.55
CA TRP A 57 -6.40 2.74 -4.26
C TRP A 57 -7.50 3.03 -5.27
N GLN A 58 -7.72 4.30 -5.63
CA GLN A 58 -8.73 4.67 -6.61
C GLN A 58 -8.49 4.01 -7.98
N LEU A 59 -7.24 3.98 -8.46
CA LEU A 59 -6.92 3.33 -9.73
C LEU A 59 -7.16 1.82 -9.70
N LEU A 60 -6.80 1.18 -8.59
CA LEU A 60 -6.98 -0.26 -8.41
C LEU A 60 -8.46 -0.62 -8.27
N ASP A 61 -9.22 0.15 -7.49
CA ASP A 61 -10.66 -0.02 -7.31
C ASP A 61 -11.38 0.15 -8.68
N ASN A 62 -11.02 1.16 -9.47
CA ASN A 62 -11.55 1.34 -10.84
C ASN A 62 -11.21 0.18 -11.79
N SER A 63 -10.20 -0.61 -11.46
CA SER A 63 -9.74 -1.77 -12.25
C SER A 63 -10.18 -3.11 -11.65
N ASN A 64 -11.06 -3.11 -10.64
CA ASN A 64 -11.48 -4.30 -9.88
C ASN A 64 -10.32 -5.09 -9.27
N ILE A 65 -9.23 -4.41 -8.88
CA ILE A 65 -8.08 -5.02 -8.20
C ILE A 65 -8.17 -4.70 -6.71
N SER A 66 -8.36 -5.74 -5.90
CA SER A 66 -8.43 -5.64 -4.43
C SER A 66 -7.21 -6.32 -3.79
N ALA A 67 -6.88 -5.88 -2.57
CA ALA A 67 -5.92 -6.58 -1.73
C ALA A 67 -6.65 -7.56 -0.83
N ASN A 68 -6.08 -8.74 -0.63
CA ASN A 68 -6.48 -9.65 0.44
C ASN A 68 -6.19 -9.03 1.80
N ASN A 69 -5.06 -8.32 1.93
CA ASN A 69 -4.69 -7.57 3.13
C ASN A 69 -4.51 -6.07 2.81
N PRO A 70 -5.35 -5.17 3.36
CA PRO A 70 -5.22 -3.73 3.14
C PRO A 70 -3.86 -3.14 3.57
N ARG A 71 -3.11 -3.83 4.45
CA ARG A 71 -1.76 -3.41 4.88
C ARG A 71 -0.72 -3.56 3.78
N SER A 72 -1.00 -4.34 2.73
CA SER A 72 -0.10 -4.52 1.58
C SER A 72 0.17 -3.21 0.85
N MET A 73 -0.73 -2.23 0.89
CA MET A 73 -0.46 -0.89 0.37
C MET A 73 0.71 -0.19 1.10
N GLY A 74 0.87 -0.42 2.40
CA GLY A 74 2.03 0.11 3.14
C GLY A 74 3.35 -0.44 2.61
N VAL A 75 3.35 -1.71 2.18
CA VAL A 75 4.51 -2.35 1.56
C VAL A 75 4.77 -1.81 0.16
N VAL A 76 3.73 -1.60 -0.65
CA VAL A 76 3.85 -0.93 -1.96
C VAL A 76 4.56 0.41 -1.83
N ILE A 77 4.09 1.27 -0.92
CA ILE A 77 4.68 2.60 -0.69
C ILE A 77 6.13 2.50 -0.23
N LYS A 78 6.44 1.58 0.70
CA LYS A 78 7.81 1.35 1.17
C LYS A 78 8.74 0.89 0.04
N LEU A 79 8.28 -0.03 -0.81
CA LEU A 79 9.04 -0.51 -1.95
C LEU A 79 9.25 0.61 -2.98
N ALA A 80 8.22 1.37 -3.33
CA ALA A 80 8.34 2.47 -4.27
C ALA A 80 9.35 3.53 -3.78
N HIS A 81 9.31 3.88 -2.48
CA HIS A 81 10.28 4.79 -1.88
C HIS A 81 11.70 4.22 -1.90
N LYS A 82 11.88 2.95 -1.49
CA LYS A 82 13.20 2.29 -1.48
C LYS A 82 13.82 2.21 -2.89
N ASN A 83 13.00 2.06 -3.93
CA ASN A 83 13.43 1.99 -5.33
C ASN A 83 13.49 3.37 -6.01
N GLY A 84 13.39 4.47 -5.26
CA GLY A 84 13.55 5.81 -5.80
C GLY A 84 12.44 6.28 -6.75
N LEU A 85 11.26 5.64 -6.74
CA LEU A 85 10.12 6.09 -7.56
C LEU A 85 9.40 7.30 -6.95
N ILE A 86 9.44 7.40 -5.63
CA ILE A 86 8.73 8.43 -4.85
C ILE A 86 9.61 8.88 -3.68
N GLN A 87 9.41 10.11 -3.25
CA GLN A 87 10.09 10.70 -2.10
C GLN A 87 9.08 11.16 -1.05
N ARG A 88 9.50 11.10 0.22
CA ARG A 88 8.69 11.58 1.33
C ARG A 88 8.50 13.08 1.23
N THR A 89 7.32 13.53 1.63
CA THR A 89 7.06 14.94 1.98
C THR A 89 6.63 15.01 3.44
N ASP A 90 6.57 16.23 3.97
CA ASP A 90 6.05 16.51 5.31
C ASP A 90 4.52 16.72 5.33
N GLY A 91 3.88 16.67 4.15
CA GLY A 91 2.46 16.87 3.99
C GLY A 91 1.61 15.63 4.31
N TYR A 92 0.42 15.89 4.83
CA TYR A 92 -0.64 14.90 5.00
C TYR A 92 -1.95 15.47 4.47
N ARG A 93 -2.85 14.59 4.05
CA ARG A 93 -4.24 14.94 3.73
C ARG A 93 -5.19 13.91 4.29
N PRO A 94 -6.46 14.25 4.59
CA PRO A 94 -7.45 13.27 5.02
C PRO A 94 -7.63 12.15 3.98
N SER A 95 -7.76 10.91 4.43
CA SER A 95 -8.05 9.78 3.54
C SER A 95 -9.41 9.94 2.87
N ARG A 96 -9.47 9.71 1.56
CA ARG A 96 -10.73 9.68 0.79
C ARG A 96 -11.46 8.33 0.90
N ARG A 97 -10.85 7.31 1.52
CA ARG A 97 -11.46 5.98 1.64
C ARG A 97 -12.45 5.94 2.82
N LYS A 98 -13.69 5.49 2.58
CA LYS A 98 -14.75 5.41 3.60
C LYS A 98 -14.28 4.62 4.84
N GLN A 99 -13.69 3.44 4.64
CA GLN A 99 -13.23 2.58 5.75
C GLN A 99 -12.08 3.17 6.59
N ALA A 100 -11.45 4.25 6.13
CA ALA A 100 -10.34 4.89 6.83
C ALA A 100 -10.79 6.07 7.70
N ASN A 101 -12.08 6.41 7.74
CA ASN A 101 -12.66 7.48 8.58
C ASN A 101 -11.82 8.77 8.55
N GLN A 102 -11.44 9.22 7.35
CA GLN A 102 -10.66 10.44 7.12
C GLN A 102 -9.30 10.52 7.85
N ARG A 103 -8.76 9.40 8.35
CA ARG A 103 -7.42 9.37 8.96
C ARG A 103 -6.37 10.02 8.05
N PRO A 104 -5.39 10.76 8.62
CA PRO A 104 -4.39 11.44 7.82
C PRO A 104 -3.54 10.43 7.05
N VAL A 105 -3.42 10.65 5.73
CA VAL A 105 -2.53 9.89 4.84
C VAL A 105 -1.43 10.80 4.34
N ARG A 106 -0.20 10.29 4.33
CA ARG A 106 0.97 11.03 3.86
C ARG A 106 0.87 11.34 2.36
N ILE A 107 1.31 12.55 2.00
CA ILE A 107 1.52 12.96 0.62
C ILE A 107 2.95 12.59 0.20
N TRP A 108 3.09 12.09 -1.01
CA TRP A 108 4.33 11.66 -1.62
C TRP A 108 4.55 12.45 -2.90
N ARG A 109 5.80 12.73 -3.22
CA ARG A 109 6.19 13.34 -4.50
C ARG A 109 6.81 12.28 -5.40
N PHE A 110 6.50 12.29 -6.69
CA PHE A 110 7.21 11.45 -7.65
C PHE A 110 8.66 11.93 -7.80
N VAL A 111 9.59 11.00 -7.98
CA VAL A 111 10.95 11.30 -8.42
C VAL A 111 10.93 11.25 -9.96
N LYS A 112 11.41 12.31 -10.61
CA LYS A 112 11.50 12.43 -12.08
C LYS A 112 12.94 12.30 -12.53
#